data_AF-A0A2D9RD32-F1
#
_entry.id   AF-A0A2D9RD32-F1
#
_cell.length_a   1.000
_cell.length_b   1.000
_cell.length_c   1.000
_cell.angle_alpha   90.00
_cell.angle_beta   90.00
_cell.angle_gamma   90.00
#
_symmetry.space_group_name_H-M   'P 1'
#
loop_
_entity.id
_entity.type
_entity.pdbx_description
1 polymer ?
#
loop_
_entity_poly.entity_id
_entity_poly.type
_entity_poly.pdbx_seq_one_letter_code
_entity_poly.pdbx_strand_id
1 'polypeptide(L)'
;MHLERFEHLVDAYGPDLIDWPVEDRAAAETLLRDSREAQDLVHSARQLNAALDDYQVAAPSPDFESMLLDMSPPAPRREVRKSRGFTWAGLRFLTSASAALACAAFGLVVGFSVQDAPAETVTSDEADAFVSVAFSSYDETFWKGEEG
;
A
#
# COMPACT_ATOMS: atom_id res chain seq x y z
N MET A 1 -19.14 17.27 -11.27
CA MET A 1 -19.18 16.43 -10.05
C MET A 1 -20.33 16.91 -9.18
N HIS A 2 -20.95 16.02 -8.40
CA HIS A 2 -22.05 16.38 -7.49
C HIS A 2 -21.50 16.70 -6.10
N LEU A 3 -22.23 17.51 -5.32
CA LEU A 3 -21.80 17.94 -3.99
C LEU A 3 -21.62 16.75 -3.03
N GLU A 4 -22.52 15.77 -3.05
CA GLU A 4 -22.45 14.56 -2.21
C GLU A 4 -21.15 13.76 -2.43
N ARG A 5 -20.71 13.64 -3.70
CA ARG A 5 -19.43 13.00 -4.03
C ARG A 5 -18.24 13.82 -3.56
N PHE A 6 -18.37 15.15 -3.54
CA PHE A 6 -17.35 16.06 -3.02
C PHE A 6 -17.15 15.90 -1.53
N GLU A 7 -18.24 15.92 -0.79
CA GLU A 7 -18.26 15.69 0.65
C GLU A 7 -17.59 14.35 0.99
N HIS A 8 -17.98 13.27 0.32
CA HIS A 8 -17.37 11.95 0.55
C HIS A 8 -15.86 11.92 0.30
N LEU A 9 -15.37 12.63 -0.72
CA LEU A 9 -13.94 12.71 -1.00
C LEU A 9 -13.20 13.56 0.03
N VAL A 10 -13.81 14.65 0.51
CA VAL A 10 -13.24 15.46 1.60
C VAL A 10 -13.15 14.65 2.90
N ASP A 11 -14.16 13.83 3.20
CA ASP A 11 -14.15 12.98 4.39
C ASP A 11 -13.11 11.85 4.30
N ALA A 12 -12.93 11.27 3.11
CA ALA A 12 -12.03 10.13 2.91
C ALA A 12 -10.55 10.54 2.75
N TYR A 13 -10.27 11.62 2.03
CA TYR A 13 -8.91 12.05 1.67
C TYR A 13 -8.49 13.36 2.34
N GLY A 14 -9.41 14.06 2.99
CA GLY A 14 -9.14 15.35 3.62
C GLY A 14 -9.23 16.54 2.65
N PRO A 15 -8.87 17.74 3.16
CA PRO A 15 -9.07 19.00 2.45
C PRO A 15 -8.06 19.29 1.32
N ASP A 16 -7.00 18.50 1.19
CA ASP A 16 -5.94 18.70 0.20
C ASP A 16 -6.15 17.83 -1.05
N LEU A 17 -6.39 18.49 -2.18
CA LEU A 17 -6.68 17.84 -3.47
C LEU A 17 -5.47 17.07 -4.02
N ILE A 18 -4.27 17.29 -3.47
CA ILE A 18 -3.05 16.55 -3.86
C ILE A 18 -3.13 15.08 -3.43
N ASP A 19 -3.90 14.76 -2.40
CA ASP A 19 -4.06 13.39 -1.89
C ASP A 19 -5.22 12.64 -2.57
N TRP A 20 -6.02 13.36 -3.38
CA TRP A 20 -7.20 12.79 -4.02
C TRP A 20 -6.85 11.91 -5.23
N PRO A 21 -7.72 10.97 -5.63
CA PRO A 21 -7.60 10.24 -6.89
C PRO A 21 -7.49 11.19 -8.08
N VAL A 22 -6.60 10.91 -9.04
CA VAL A 22 -6.26 11.83 -10.15
C VAL A 22 -7.49 12.14 -11.01
N GLU A 23 -8.38 11.17 -11.14
CA GLU A 23 -9.60 11.25 -11.94
C GLU A 23 -10.59 12.30 -11.39
N ASP A 24 -10.60 12.48 -10.07
CA ASP A 24 -11.55 13.35 -9.37
C ASP A 24 -11.00 14.77 -9.13
N ARG A 25 -9.67 14.99 -9.20
CA ARG A 25 -9.02 16.30 -8.92
C ARG A 25 -9.54 17.43 -9.80
N ALA A 26 -9.57 17.24 -11.12
CA ALA A 26 -9.99 18.29 -12.05
C ALA A 26 -11.46 18.67 -11.87
N ALA A 27 -12.30 17.68 -11.53
CA ALA A 27 -13.71 17.90 -11.26
C ALA A 27 -13.92 18.62 -9.92
N ALA A 28 -13.14 18.26 -8.90
CA ALA A 28 -13.11 18.91 -7.60
C ALA A 28 -12.67 20.38 -7.68
N GLU A 29 -11.60 20.67 -8.43
CA GLU A 29 -11.14 22.05 -8.66
C GLU A 29 -12.20 22.92 -9.33
N THR A 30 -12.89 22.38 -10.33
CA THR A 30 -13.96 23.09 -11.03
C THR A 30 -15.10 23.41 -10.06
N LEU A 31 -15.50 22.42 -9.26
CA LEU A 31 -16.58 22.57 -8.28
C LEU A 31 -16.21 23.58 -7.18
N LEU A 32 -14.95 23.61 -6.75
CA LEU A 32 -14.44 24.60 -5.79
C LEU A 32 -14.43 26.03 -6.33
N ARG A 33 -14.26 26.23 -7.64
CA ARG A 33 -14.36 27.59 -8.23
C ARG A 33 -15.80 28.07 -8.32
N ASP A 34 -16.73 27.15 -8.59
CA ASP A 34 -18.10 27.49 -8.96
C ASP A 34 -19.08 27.44 -7.78
N SER A 35 -18.77 26.68 -6.71
CA SER A 35 -19.66 26.49 -5.56
C SER A 35 -19.06 27.01 -4.26
N ARG A 36 -19.79 27.92 -3.60
CA ARG A 36 -19.46 28.41 -2.26
C ARG A 36 -19.61 27.32 -1.19
N GLU A 37 -20.60 26.45 -1.33
CA GLU A 37 -20.86 25.37 -0.37
C GLU A 37 -19.67 24.41 -0.29
N ALA A 38 -19.04 24.10 -1.42
CA ALA A 38 -17.84 23.28 -1.46
C ALA A 38 -16.61 23.96 -0.85
N GLN A 39 -16.50 25.29 -1.01
CA GLN A 39 -15.45 26.08 -0.34
C GLN A 39 -15.63 26.05 1.17
N ASP A 40 -16.86 26.20 1.66
CA ASP A 40 -17.20 26.17 3.08
C ASP A 40 -16.90 24.78 3.70
N LEU A 41 -17.16 23.71 2.95
CA LEU A 41 -16.86 22.32 3.35
C LEU A 41 -15.34 22.10 3.51
N VAL A 42 -14.54 22.48 2.50
CA VAL A 42 -13.07 22.38 2.59
C VAL A 42 -12.51 23.27 3.69
N HIS A 43 -13.05 24.48 3.87
CA HIS A 43 -12.61 25.39 4.92
C HIS A 43 -12.87 24.82 6.33
N SER A 44 -14.02 24.14 6.52
CA SER A 44 -14.35 23.47 7.76
C SER A 44 -13.41 22.29 8.04
N ALA A 45 -13.14 21.47 7.02
CA ALA A 45 -12.18 20.37 7.12
C ALA A 45 -10.76 20.86 7.44
N ARG A 46 -10.30 21.96 6.84
CA ARG A 46 -8.99 22.57 7.15
C ARG A 46 -8.88 23.07 8.58
N GLN A 47 -9.94 23.69 9.10
CA GLN A 47 -9.96 24.15 10.49
C GLN A 47 -9.85 22.99 11.47
N LEU A 48 -10.56 21.88 11.20
CA LEU A 48 -10.44 20.68 12.00
C LEU A 48 -9.02 20.11 11.94
N ASN A 49 -8.44 19.99 10.74
CA ASN A 49 -7.08 19.47 10.60
C ASN A 49 -6.06 20.34 11.33
N ALA A 50 -6.16 21.67 11.22
CA ALA A 50 -5.29 22.59 11.95
C ALA A 50 -5.44 22.46 13.48
N ALA A 51 -6.66 22.22 13.98
CA ALA A 51 -6.87 21.97 15.40
C ALA A 51 -6.27 20.63 15.87
N LEU A 52 -6.26 19.62 15.00
CA LEU A 52 -5.62 18.33 15.29
C LEU A 52 -4.10 18.41 15.20
N ASP A 53 -3.56 19.18 14.26
CA ASP A 53 -2.12 19.38 14.10
C ASP A 53 -1.49 20.12 15.28
N ASP A 54 -2.25 21.01 15.94
CA ASP A 54 -1.82 21.72 17.15
C ASP A 54 -1.86 20.82 18.41
N TYR A 55 -2.54 19.67 18.33
CA TYR A 55 -2.65 18.76 19.47
C TYR A 55 -1.33 18.05 19.74
N GLN A 56 -0.63 18.47 20.80
CA GLN A 56 0.57 17.78 21.26
C GLN A 56 0.22 16.58 22.14
N VAL A 57 0.68 15.41 21.70
CA VAL A 57 0.62 14.18 22.50
C VAL A 57 1.83 14.16 23.45
N ALA A 58 1.58 13.89 24.74
CA ALA A 58 2.65 13.74 25.72
C ALA A 58 3.58 12.58 25.32
N ALA A 59 4.89 12.77 25.50
CA ALA A 59 5.88 11.73 25.22
C ALA A 59 5.56 10.46 26.06
N PRO A 60 5.68 9.26 25.46
CA PRO A 60 5.46 8.02 26.19
C PRO A 60 6.45 7.90 27.36
N SER A 61 6.03 7.25 28.45
CA SER A 61 6.91 7.04 29.59
C SER A 61 8.06 6.09 29.22
N PRO A 62 9.26 6.27 29.82
CA PRO A 62 10.40 5.36 29.59
C PRO A 62 10.07 3.90 29.98
N ASP A 63 9.16 3.70 30.93
CA ASP A 63 8.68 2.37 31.31
C ASP A 63 7.89 1.70 30.18
N PHE A 64 7.13 2.47 29.40
CA PHE A 64 6.37 1.95 28.25
C PHE A 64 7.30 1.48 27.12
N GLU A 65 8.40 2.21 26.88
CA GLU A 65 9.43 1.78 25.93
C GLU A 65 10.08 0.46 26.36
N SER A 66 10.37 0.31 27.66
CA SER A 66 10.94 -0.93 28.19
C SER A 66 9.98 -2.13 28.05
N MET A 67 8.68 -1.90 28.25
CA MET A 67 7.64 -2.92 28.11
C MET A 67 7.47 -3.35 26.65
N LEU A 68 7.51 -2.41 25.69
CA LEU A 68 7.46 -2.72 24.26
C LEU A 68 8.67 -3.54 23.80
N LEU A 69 9.87 -3.22 24.31
CA LEU A 69 11.09 -3.98 24.00
C LEU A 69 11.04 -5.40 24.56
N ASP A 70 10.46 -5.59 25.75
CA ASP A 70 10.32 -6.92 26.38
C ASP A 70 9.24 -7.78 25.70
N MET A 71 8.19 -7.15 25.16
CA MET A 71 7.16 -7.81 24.35
C MET A 71 7.61 -8.12 22.91
N SER A 72 8.72 -7.53 22.45
CA SER A 72 9.17 -7.73 21.07
C SER A 72 9.78 -9.13 20.91
N PRO A 73 9.27 -9.96 19.97
CA PRO A 73 9.87 -11.27 19.72
C PRO A 73 11.33 -11.08 19.29
N PRO A 74 12.26 -11.96 19.74
CA PRO A 74 13.66 -11.83 19.40
C PRO A 74 13.81 -11.82 17.88
N ALA A 75 14.31 -10.71 17.33
CA ALA A 75 14.57 -10.60 15.91
C ALA A 75 15.40 -11.81 15.45
N PRO A 76 15.04 -12.49 14.34
CA PRO A 76 15.81 -13.62 13.86
C PRO A 76 17.24 -13.14 13.64
N ARG A 77 18.18 -13.68 14.41
CA ARG A 77 19.61 -13.44 14.19
C ARG A 77 19.90 -13.92 12.79
N ARG A 78 19.95 -12.98 11.84
CA ARG A 78 20.43 -13.24 10.49
C ARG A 78 21.90 -13.58 10.66
N GLU A 79 22.18 -14.88 10.76
CA GLU A 79 23.54 -15.38 10.71
C GLU A 79 24.12 -14.83 9.41
N VAL A 80 24.99 -13.83 9.55
CA VAL A 80 25.79 -13.34 8.44
C VAL A 80 26.74 -14.48 8.13
N ARG A 81 26.27 -15.41 7.28
CA ARG A 81 27.04 -16.52 6.75
C ARG A 81 28.17 -15.87 5.97
N LYS A 82 29.33 -15.74 6.62
CA LYS A 82 30.59 -15.33 6.00
C LYS A 82 30.91 -16.38 4.95
N SER A 83 30.34 -16.25 3.76
CA SER A 83 30.61 -17.14 2.64
C SER A 83 32.07 -16.94 2.27
N ARG A 84 32.92 -17.86 2.74
CA ARG A 84 34.27 -18.01 2.24
C ARG A 84 34.18 -18.27 0.73
N GLY A 85 34.66 -17.31 -0.05
CA GLY A 85 35.39 -17.60 -1.29
C GLY A 85 34.59 -17.79 -2.58
N PHE A 86 33.47 -17.11 -2.81
CA PHE A 86 32.93 -16.99 -4.18
C PHE A 86 33.36 -15.66 -4.80
N THR A 87 34.52 -15.67 -5.46
CA THR A 87 35.05 -14.51 -6.16
C THR A 87 34.29 -14.29 -7.48
N TRP A 88 33.78 -13.07 -7.68
CA TRP A 88 33.06 -12.61 -8.88
C TRP A 88 33.83 -12.77 -10.20
N ALA A 89 35.13 -13.08 -10.16
CA ALA A 89 35.95 -13.31 -11.34
C ALA A 89 35.55 -14.59 -12.11
N GLY A 90 35.06 -15.64 -11.43
CA GLY A 90 34.64 -16.88 -12.09
C GLY A 90 33.32 -16.75 -12.86
N LEU A 91 32.44 -15.82 -12.45
CA LEU A 91 31.13 -15.64 -13.08
C LEU A 91 31.21 -14.83 -14.38
N ARG A 92 32.20 -13.93 -14.51
CA ARG A 92 32.31 -13.00 -15.64
C ARG A 92 32.75 -13.66 -16.96
N PHE A 93 33.37 -14.85 -16.90
CA PHE A 93 33.78 -15.61 -18.08
C PHE A 93 32.69 -16.58 -18.58
N LEU A 94 31.71 -16.95 -17.76
CA LEU A 94 30.65 -17.89 -18.15
C LEU A 94 29.42 -17.23 -18.80
N THR A 95 29.24 -15.90 -18.63
CA THR A 95 27.99 -15.23 -19.00
C THR A 95 27.95 -14.68 -20.42
N SER A 96 29.06 -14.65 -21.16
CA SER A 96 29.04 -14.08 -22.52
C SER A 96 28.51 -15.05 -23.58
N ALA A 97 28.80 -16.35 -23.46
CA ALA A 97 28.39 -17.33 -24.48
C ALA A 97 27.03 -18.00 -24.17
N SER A 98 26.63 -18.08 -22.90
CA SER A 98 25.40 -18.77 -22.48
C SER A 98 24.15 -17.88 -22.48
N ALA A 99 24.30 -16.57 -22.30
CA ALA A 99 23.17 -15.64 -22.23
C ALA A 99 22.45 -15.45 -23.58
N ALA A 100 23.20 -15.47 -24.70
CA ALA A 100 22.61 -15.30 -26.04
C ALA A 100 21.76 -16.51 -26.46
N LEU A 101 22.17 -17.73 -26.09
CA LEU A 101 21.45 -18.95 -26.44
C LEU A 101 20.18 -19.15 -25.59
N ALA A 102 20.19 -18.69 -24.34
CA ALA A 102 19.05 -18.77 -23.44
C ALA A 102 17.91 -17.81 -23.83
N CYS A 103 18.21 -16.56 -24.23
CA CYS A 103 17.18 -15.61 -24.67
C CYS A 103 16.48 -16.05 -25.97
N ALA A 104 17.22 -16.64 -26.92
CA ALA A 104 16.64 -17.10 -28.19
C ALA A 104 15.70 -18.30 -28.00
N ALA A 105 16.03 -19.24 -27.10
CA ALA A 105 15.17 -20.38 -26.80
C ALA A 105 13.90 -19.98 -26.05
N PHE A 106 13.98 -19.04 -25.10
CA PHE A 106 12.81 -18.57 -24.35
C PHE A 106 11.84 -17.79 -25.24
N GLY A 107 12.34 -16.95 -26.16
CA GLY A 107 11.50 -16.22 -27.12
C GLY A 107 10.74 -17.13 -28.08
N LEU A 108 11.33 -18.24 -28.51
CA LEU A 108 10.71 -19.18 -29.43
C LEU A 108 9.62 -20.04 -28.76
N VAL A 109 9.79 -20.39 -27.47
CA VAL A 109 8.78 -21.11 -26.68
C VAL A 109 7.58 -20.22 -26.36
N VAL A 110 7.81 -18.97 -25.94
CA VAL A 110 6.72 -18.01 -25.66
C VAL A 110 5.95 -17.66 -26.94
N GLY A 111 6.62 -17.58 -28.09
CA GLY A 111 5.97 -17.29 -29.37
C GLY A 111 4.99 -18.38 -29.86
N PHE A 112 5.25 -19.65 -29.54
CA PHE A 112 4.35 -20.76 -29.91
C PHE A 112 3.16 -20.90 -28.95
N SER A 113 3.31 -20.62 -27.66
CA SER A 113 2.21 -20.74 -26.68
C SER A 113 1.14 -19.64 -26.80
N VAL A 114 1.45 -18.51 -27.45
CA VAL A 114 0.48 -17.41 -27.65
C VAL A 114 -0.54 -17.72 -28.75
N GLN A 115 -0.30 -18.71 -29.62
CA GLN A 115 -1.28 -19.09 -30.64
C GLN A 115 -2.40 -20.01 -30.15
N ASP A 116 -2.25 -20.66 -28.99
CA ASP A 116 -3.19 -21.69 -28.50
C ASP A 116 -3.79 -21.43 -27.11
N ALA A 117 -3.53 -20.26 -26.50
CA ALA A 117 -4.05 -19.97 -25.16
C ALA A 117 -5.33 -19.10 -25.20
N PRO A 118 -6.51 -19.64 -24.83
CA PRO A 118 -7.66 -18.80 -24.48
C PRO A 118 -7.34 -17.98 -23.22
N ALA A 119 -7.87 -16.76 -23.19
CA ALA A 119 -7.68 -15.79 -22.13
C ALA A 119 -8.26 -16.28 -20.79
N GLU A 120 -7.48 -16.99 -19.98
CA GLU A 120 -7.75 -17.09 -18.54
C GLU A 120 -6.47 -16.82 -17.73
N THR A 121 -6.62 -15.78 -16.93
CA THR A 121 -5.66 -15.11 -16.06
C THR A 121 -5.20 -16.00 -14.91
N VAL A 122 -3.90 -16.30 -14.85
CA VAL A 122 -3.25 -17.11 -13.80
C VAL A 122 -2.94 -16.29 -12.52
N THR A 123 -3.80 -15.33 -12.16
CA THR A 123 -3.66 -14.56 -10.92
C THR A 123 -5.04 -14.25 -10.35
N SER A 124 -5.66 -15.18 -9.63
CA SER A 124 -6.90 -14.90 -8.87
C SER A 124 -6.93 -15.68 -7.57
N ASP A 125 -6.59 -16.97 -7.60
CA ASP A 125 -6.93 -17.87 -6.48
C ASP A 125 -6.19 -17.58 -5.16
N GLU A 126 -4.90 -17.21 -5.21
CA GLU A 126 -4.16 -16.81 -3.99
C GLU A 126 -4.51 -15.40 -3.51
N ALA A 127 -4.86 -14.49 -4.42
CA ALA A 127 -5.25 -13.12 -4.07
C ALA A 127 -6.65 -13.12 -3.42
N ASP A 128 -7.58 -13.91 -3.96
CA ASP A 128 -8.92 -14.10 -3.41
C ASP A 128 -8.87 -14.78 -2.03
N ALA A 129 -7.93 -15.71 -1.82
CA ALA A 129 -7.73 -16.34 -0.51
C ALA A 129 -7.24 -15.34 0.55
N PHE A 130 -6.29 -14.46 0.22
CA PHE A 130 -5.80 -13.44 1.15
C PHE A 130 -6.89 -12.40 1.50
N VAL A 131 -7.65 -11.94 0.50
CA VAL A 131 -8.76 -10.99 0.71
C VAL A 131 -9.88 -11.63 1.53
N SER A 132 -10.22 -12.90 1.28
CA SER A 132 -11.23 -13.65 2.03
C SER A 132 -10.83 -13.85 3.50
N VAL A 133 -9.57 -14.18 3.77
CA VAL A 133 -9.06 -14.31 5.15
C VAL A 133 -9.08 -12.97 5.87
N ALA A 134 -8.68 -11.87 5.22
CA ALA A 134 -8.66 -10.55 5.84
C ALA A 134 -10.07 -10.04 6.19
N PHE A 135 -11.08 -10.30 5.35
CA PHE A 135 -12.48 -9.99 5.66
C PHE A 135 -13.07 -10.93 6.70
N SER A 136 -12.71 -12.21 6.67
CA SER A 136 -13.16 -13.21 7.65
C SER A 136 -12.60 -12.97 9.04
N SER A 137 -11.41 -12.35 9.18
CA SER A 137 -10.84 -12.01 10.48
C SER A 137 -11.37 -10.70 11.05
N TYR A 138 -12.29 -10.03 10.34
CA TYR A 138 -12.99 -8.87 10.85
C TYR A 138 -14.10 -9.33 11.80
N ASP A 139 -13.73 -9.49 13.08
CA ASP A 139 -14.69 -9.86 14.13
C ASP A 139 -15.36 -8.59 14.69
N GLU A 140 -16.66 -8.43 14.45
CA GLU A 140 -17.48 -7.33 15.01
C GLU A 140 -17.51 -7.33 16.55
N THR A 141 -17.16 -8.44 17.20
CA THR A 141 -17.18 -8.54 18.67
C THR A 141 -16.04 -7.77 19.33
N PHE A 142 -14.98 -7.42 18.60
CA PHE A 142 -13.89 -6.59 19.15
C PHE A 142 -14.36 -5.19 19.58
N TRP A 143 -15.41 -4.65 18.95
CA TRP A 143 -15.93 -3.31 19.22
C TRP A 143 -17.17 -3.28 20.13
N LYS A 144 -17.70 -4.45 20.52
CA LYS A 144 -18.78 -4.53 21.49
C LYS A 144 -18.17 -4.56 22.89
N GLY A 145 -17.89 -3.36 23.41
CA GLY A 145 -17.57 -3.18 24.82
C GLY A 145 -18.61 -3.86 25.70
N GLU A 146 -18.14 -4.52 26.75
CA GLU A 146 -18.97 -5.00 27.86
C GLU A 146 -19.85 -3.85 28.37
N GLU A 147 -21.13 -3.86 28.00
CA GLU A 147 -22.15 -3.08 28.68
C GLU A 147 -22.48 -3.82 29.98
N GLY A 148 -21.89 -3.35 31.08
CA GLY A 148 -22.25 -3.73 32.46
C GLY A 148 -23.41 -2.92 33.00
#